data_AF-A3JKF1-F1
#
_entry.id   AF-A3JKF1-F1
#
_cell.length_a   1.000
_cell.length_b   1.000
_cell.length_c   1.000
_cell.angle_alpha   90.00
_cell.angle_beta   90.00
_cell.angle_gamma   90.00
#
_symmetry.space_group_name_H-M   'P 1'
#
loop_
_entity.id
_entity.type
_entity.pdbx_description
1 polymer ?
#
loop_
_entity_poly.entity_id
_entity_poly.type
_entity_poly.pdbx_seq_one_letter_code
_entity_poly.pdbx_strand_id
1 'polypeptide(L)'
;MDDKKAHHHRIVSVLEAMNPELLKDLQCFFCGGTAIALQLNDFRKSVDIDFVCSGVDGYRELRGLVGQYSMTGLSALFDRPVPQLREVRADRYGIRSVLDVGGVPVKFEVIREDRISLDASFEQLHGVPLIARADAYAHKLLANSDRWGDRSVLSRDIIDLAVMVRSWGHVPLAAEQKVREAYGDAPTKDFVLAAGRVVDDERYRKNCFTKHPHK
;
A
#
# COMPACT_ATOMS: atom_id res chain seq x y z
N MET A 1 -17.82 11.71 -10.34
CA MET A 1 -16.75 10.76 -9.95
C MET A 1 -15.43 11.41 -10.32
N ASP A 2 -14.54 11.62 -9.36
CA ASP A 2 -13.27 12.33 -9.57
C ASP A 2 -12.36 11.57 -10.56
N ASP A 3 -11.68 12.28 -11.46
CA ASP A 3 -10.76 11.67 -12.43
C ASP A 3 -9.55 11.04 -11.73
N LYS A 4 -8.94 10.03 -12.35
CA LYS A 4 -7.77 9.31 -11.81
C LYS A 4 -6.63 10.27 -11.46
N LYS A 5 -6.25 11.14 -12.40
CA LYS A 5 -5.13 12.09 -12.18
C LYS A 5 -5.44 13.08 -11.08
N ALA A 6 -6.67 13.60 -11.05
CA ALA A 6 -7.11 14.51 -10.00
C ALA A 6 -7.03 13.85 -8.62
N HIS A 7 -7.45 12.59 -8.49
CA HIS A 7 -7.36 11.85 -7.22
C HIS A 7 -5.91 11.60 -6.81
N HIS A 8 -5.06 11.21 -7.76
CA HIS A 8 -3.65 10.98 -7.52
C HIS A 8 -2.91 12.28 -7.12
N HIS A 9 -3.22 13.43 -7.73
CA HIS A 9 -2.68 14.72 -7.29
C HIS A 9 -3.07 15.06 -5.83
N ARG A 10 -4.28 14.72 -5.40
CA ARG A 10 -4.66 14.88 -3.98
C ARG A 10 -3.81 14.02 -3.07
N ILE A 11 -3.58 12.75 -3.44
CA ILE A 11 -2.69 11.87 -2.68
C ILE A 11 -1.27 12.46 -2.63
N VAL A 12 -0.73 12.90 -3.78
CA VAL A 12 0.59 13.54 -3.85
C VAL A 12 0.66 14.74 -2.90
N SER A 13 -0.36 15.60 -2.85
CA SER A 13 -0.37 16.74 -1.92
C SER A 13 -0.32 16.34 -0.45
N VAL A 14 -0.89 15.17 -0.10
CA VAL A 14 -0.79 14.61 1.26
C VAL A 14 0.64 14.12 1.50
N LEU A 15 1.21 13.35 0.58
CA LEU A 15 2.58 12.83 0.70
C LEU A 15 3.60 13.96 0.87
N GLU A 16 3.49 15.02 0.06
CA GLU A 16 4.38 16.18 0.12
C GLU A 16 4.19 17.01 1.40
N ALA A 17 3.09 16.81 2.15
CA ALA A 17 2.87 17.46 3.44
C ALA A 17 3.42 16.66 4.63
N MET A 18 3.79 15.39 4.42
CA MET A 18 4.29 14.51 5.48
C MET A 18 5.72 14.87 5.88
N ASN A 19 6.10 14.56 7.12
CA ASN A 19 7.45 14.71 7.63
C ASN A 19 8.33 13.51 7.20
N PRO A 20 9.24 13.68 6.23
CA PRO A 20 9.97 12.55 5.66
C PRO A 20 11.04 11.98 6.59
N GLU A 21 11.66 12.82 7.42
CA GLU A 21 12.69 12.39 8.37
C GLU A 21 12.07 11.56 9.50
N LEU A 22 10.94 12.00 10.05
CA LEU A 22 10.18 11.23 11.03
C LEU A 22 9.76 9.86 10.47
N LEU A 23 9.24 9.81 9.25
CA LEU A 23 8.86 8.54 8.62
C LEU A 23 10.07 7.60 8.45
N LYS A 24 11.23 8.15 8.11
CA LYS A 24 12.47 7.39 7.94
C LYS A 24 12.99 6.85 9.27
N ASP A 25 13.00 7.68 10.31
CA ASP A 25 13.42 7.28 11.66
C ASP A 25 12.51 6.18 12.22
N LEU A 26 11.20 6.25 11.94
CA LEU A 26 10.22 5.23 12.31
C LEU A 26 10.25 3.99 11.40
N GLN A 27 11.09 3.96 10.36
CA GLN A 27 11.11 2.92 9.32
C GLN A 27 9.71 2.64 8.75
N CYS A 28 8.98 3.71 8.45
CA CYS A 28 7.62 3.72 7.93
C CYS A 28 7.64 4.12 6.45
N PHE A 29 7.34 3.18 5.57
CA PHE A 29 7.56 3.33 4.13
C PHE A 29 6.23 3.40 3.36
N PHE A 30 6.13 4.34 2.43
CA PHE A 30 5.00 4.40 1.50
C PHE A 30 4.97 3.15 0.62
N CYS A 31 3.80 2.55 0.46
CA CYS A 31 3.65 1.26 -0.19
C CYS A 31 2.26 1.08 -0.84
N GLY A 32 1.92 -0.17 -1.13
CA GLY A 32 0.61 -0.56 -1.59
C GLY A 32 0.32 -0.17 -3.04
N GLY A 33 -0.94 -0.29 -3.42
CA GLY A 33 -1.36 -0.12 -4.81
C GLY A 33 -1.17 1.30 -5.34
N THR A 34 -1.19 2.29 -4.46
CA THR A 34 -1.04 3.69 -4.82
C THR A 34 0.41 4.05 -5.09
N ALA A 35 1.36 3.56 -4.27
CA ALA A 35 2.78 3.74 -4.54
C ALA A 35 3.18 3.11 -5.90
N ILE A 36 2.65 1.94 -6.23
CA ILE A 36 2.91 1.28 -7.53
C ILE A 36 2.26 2.09 -8.67
N ALA A 37 1.02 2.56 -8.50
CA ALA A 37 0.34 3.37 -9.51
C ALA A 37 1.11 4.64 -9.86
N LEU A 38 1.56 5.39 -8.84
CA LEU A 38 2.31 6.64 -9.03
C LEU A 38 3.67 6.39 -9.71
N GLN A 39 4.39 5.32 -9.35
CA GLN A 39 5.66 4.96 -10.01
C GLN A 39 5.48 4.54 -11.47
N LEU A 40 4.32 3.99 -11.83
CA LEU A 40 4.05 3.36 -13.11
C LEU A 40 3.01 4.15 -13.93
N ASN A 41 3.15 5.47 -13.95
CA ASN A 41 2.39 6.43 -14.77
C ASN A 41 0.86 6.33 -14.58
N ASP A 42 0.42 6.20 -13.34
CA ASP A 42 -1.00 6.08 -12.97
C ASP A 42 -1.73 5.01 -13.77
N PHE A 43 -1.11 3.85 -14.05
CA PHE A 43 -1.69 2.83 -14.95
C PHE A 43 -3.12 2.43 -14.56
N ARG A 44 -3.48 2.50 -13.27
CA ARG A 44 -4.85 2.38 -12.78
C ARG A 44 -5.13 3.40 -11.68
N LYS A 45 -6.41 3.65 -11.42
CA LYS A 45 -6.82 4.44 -10.24
C LYS A 45 -6.55 3.63 -8.97
N SER A 46 -5.91 4.27 -8.00
CA SER A 46 -5.74 3.79 -6.62
C SER A 46 -6.09 4.94 -5.69
N VAL A 47 -6.83 4.66 -4.62
CA VAL A 47 -7.60 5.69 -3.91
C VAL A 47 -7.24 5.86 -2.44
N ASP A 48 -6.42 4.96 -1.93
CA ASP A 48 -6.01 4.88 -0.52
C ASP A 48 -4.54 5.24 -0.40
N ILE A 49 -4.10 5.64 0.79
CA ILE A 49 -2.71 5.88 1.13
C ILE A 49 -2.28 4.80 2.12
N ASP A 50 -1.35 3.96 1.70
CA ASP A 50 -0.85 2.84 2.50
C ASP A 50 0.63 3.06 2.81
N PHE A 51 0.97 3.00 4.08
CA PHE A 51 2.34 2.89 4.59
C PHE A 51 2.52 1.53 5.25
N VAL A 52 3.78 1.13 5.42
CA VAL A 52 4.12 -0.12 6.09
C VAL A 52 5.32 0.05 7.00
N CYS A 53 5.28 -0.60 8.15
CA CYS A 53 6.34 -0.59 9.14
C CYS A 53 6.59 -2.02 9.65
N SER A 54 7.82 -2.52 9.46
CA SER A 54 8.25 -3.83 9.98
C SER A 54 9.01 -3.76 11.31
N GLY A 55 9.53 -2.58 11.67
CA GLY A 55 10.28 -2.35 12.90
C GLY A 55 9.39 -2.36 14.14
N VAL A 56 9.75 -3.15 15.16
CA VAL A 56 8.99 -3.21 16.42
C VAL A 56 9.05 -1.88 17.16
N ASP A 57 10.23 -1.29 17.28
CA ASP A 57 10.42 0.00 17.95
C ASP A 57 9.79 1.14 17.18
N GLY A 58 10.03 1.23 15.88
CA GLY A 58 9.41 2.24 15.01
C GLY A 58 7.88 2.19 15.06
N TYR A 59 7.27 1.00 15.02
CA TYR A 59 5.82 0.89 15.13
C TYR A 59 5.30 1.25 16.53
N ARG A 60 6.03 0.89 17.60
CA ARG A 60 5.67 1.26 18.97
C ARG A 60 5.68 2.77 19.15
N GLU A 61 6.71 3.44 18.66
CA GLU A 61 6.83 4.90 18.71
C GLU A 61 5.75 5.57 17.87
N LEU A 62 5.53 5.09 16.64
CA LEU A 62 4.46 5.56 15.77
C LEU A 62 3.09 5.48 16.48
N ARG A 63 2.77 4.35 17.13
CA ARG A 63 1.53 4.21 17.92
C ARG A 63 1.43 5.16 19.09
N GLY A 64 2.56 5.53 19.72
CA GLY A 64 2.60 6.54 20.77
C GLY A 64 2.28 7.93 20.22
N LEU A 65 2.86 8.28 19.07
CA LEU A 65 2.68 9.57 18.40
C LEU A 65 1.24 9.79 17.91
N VAL A 66 0.64 8.79 17.28
CA VAL A 66 -0.64 8.94 16.55
C VAL A 66 -1.80 8.15 17.15
N GLY A 67 -1.60 7.51 18.31
CA GLY A 67 -2.57 6.61 18.92
C GLY A 67 -3.91 7.25 19.24
N GLN A 68 -4.91 6.43 19.58
CA GLN A 68 -6.29 6.86 19.86
C GLN A 68 -6.39 7.99 20.90
N TYR A 69 -5.47 8.04 21.86
CA TYR A 69 -5.43 9.06 22.92
C TYR A 69 -4.40 10.17 22.65
N SER A 70 -3.83 10.23 21.45
CA SER A 70 -2.93 11.32 21.05
C SER A 70 -3.71 12.60 20.83
N MET A 71 -3.23 13.70 21.40
CA MET A 71 -3.79 15.03 21.19
C MET A 71 -3.60 15.54 19.75
N THR A 72 -2.60 15.00 19.04
CA THR A 72 -2.26 15.39 17.67
C THR A 72 -2.84 14.42 16.63
N GLY A 73 -3.16 13.18 17.01
CA GLY A 73 -3.64 12.17 16.06
C GLY A 73 -2.64 11.98 14.91
N LEU A 74 -3.11 11.93 13.66
CA LEU A 74 -2.20 11.85 12.51
C LEU A 74 -1.38 13.11 12.26
N SER A 75 -1.74 14.28 12.81
CA SER A 75 -1.06 15.54 12.49
C SER A 75 0.43 15.54 12.86
N ALA A 76 0.84 14.68 13.82
CA ALA A 76 2.25 14.47 14.15
C ALA A 76 3.09 13.94 12.98
N LEU A 77 2.48 13.34 11.95
CA LEU A 77 3.18 12.82 10.76
C LEU A 77 3.37 13.86 9.66
N PHE A 78 2.91 15.11 9.86
CA PHE A 78 2.87 16.13 8.82
C PHE A 78 3.58 17.41 9.23
N ASP A 79 4.40 17.94 8.32
CA ASP A 79 5.00 19.28 8.46
C ASP A 79 4.01 20.39 8.10
N ARG A 80 2.98 20.06 7.31
CA ARG A 80 1.88 20.97 6.95
C ARG A 80 0.54 20.36 7.34
N PRO A 81 -0.41 21.12 7.92
CA PRO A 81 -1.68 20.57 8.37
C PRO A 81 -2.47 19.88 7.25
N VAL A 82 -2.90 18.64 7.51
CA VAL A 82 -3.86 17.90 6.68
C VAL A 82 -5.07 17.57 7.56
N PRO A 83 -6.29 18.08 7.25
CA PRO A 83 -7.44 17.84 8.10
C PRO A 83 -7.83 16.36 8.14
N GLN A 84 -8.34 15.93 9.29
CA GLN A 84 -8.71 14.54 9.56
C GLN A 84 -10.24 14.44 9.74
N LEU A 85 -10.88 13.51 9.04
CA LEU A 85 -12.34 13.30 9.10
C LEU A 85 -12.77 12.28 10.16
N ARG A 86 -11.84 11.46 10.65
CA ARG A 86 -12.12 10.40 11.63
C ARG A 86 -10.99 10.26 12.63
N GLU A 87 -11.32 9.97 13.88
CA GLU A 87 -10.31 9.63 14.89
C GLU A 87 -9.40 8.48 14.44
N VAL A 88 -8.16 8.52 14.90
CA VAL A 88 -7.17 7.49 14.60
C VAL A 88 -7.52 6.21 15.36
N ARG A 89 -7.58 5.09 14.64
CA ARG A 89 -7.65 3.75 15.22
C ARG A 89 -6.28 3.11 15.11
N ALA A 90 -5.61 2.89 16.23
CA ALA A 90 -4.28 2.30 16.29
C ALA A 90 -4.32 1.02 17.12
N ASP A 91 -4.07 -0.12 16.48
CA ASP A 91 -4.08 -1.45 17.11
C ASP A 91 -2.78 -2.21 16.84
N ARG A 92 -2.75 -3.53 17.10
CA ARG A 92 -1.55 -4.35 16.89
C ARG A 92 -1.22 -4.60 15.40
N TYR A 93 -2.20 -4.42 14.51
CA TYR A 93 -2.11 -4.72 13.08
C TYR A 93 -1.91 -3.48 12.23
N GLY A 94 -2.36 -2.31 12.69
CA GLY A 94 -2.14 -1.08 11.97
C GLY A 94 -2.74 0.16 12.61
N ILE A 95 -2.51 1.28 11.93
CA ILE A 95 -3.04 2.60 12.24
C ILE A 95 -3.92 3.03 11.07
N ARG A 96 -5.14 3.46 11.35
CA ARG A 96 -6.14 3.77 10.31
C ARG A 96 -6.86 5.07 10.62
N SER A 97 -7.04 5.90 9.60
CA SER A 97 -7.87 7.10 9.66
C SER A 97 -8.39 7.46 8.27
N VAL A 98 -9.11 8.57 8.18
CA VAL A 98 -9.57 9.18 6.93
C VAL A 98 -9.17 10.65 6.97
N LEU A 99 -8.45 11.10 5.95
CA LEU A 99 -8.03 12.48 5.73
C LEU A 99 -9.07 13.21 4.88
N ASP A 100 -9.22 14.51 5.09
CA ASP A 100 -9.94 15.41 4.19
C ASP A 100 -8.94 16.09 3.26
N VAL A 101 -9.05 15.85 1.95
CA VAL A 101 -8.19 16.49 0.95
C VAL A 101 -9.05 17.29 -0.01
N GLY A 102 -9.32 18.54 0.36
CA GLY A 102 -10.17 19.44 -0.44
C GLY A 102 -11.61 18.94 -0.57
N GLY A 103 -12.22 18.47 0.52
CA GLY A 103 -13.57 17.94 0.58
C GLY A 103 -13.70 16.48 0.14
N VAL A 104 -12.58 15.82 -0.18
CA VAL A 104 -12.56 14.43 -0.64
C VAL A 104 -11.97 13.52 0.45
N PRO A 105 -12.72 12.52 0.94
CA PRO A 105 -12.22 11.58 1.93
C PRO A 105 -11.18 10.63 1.32
N VAL A 106 -9.97 10.60 1.89
CA VAL A 106 -8.89 9.69 1.52
C VAL A 106 -8.59 8.76 2.69
N LYS A 107 -8.69 7.43 2.50
CA LYS A 107 -8.32 6.48 3.56
C LYS A 107 -6.80 6.50 3.70
N PHE A 108 -6.34 6.51 4.94
CA PHE A 108 -4.93 6.43 5.30
C PHE A 108 -4.72 5.23 6.23
N GLU A 109 -3.74 4.40 5.90
CA GLU A 109 -3.37 3.22 6.68
C GLU A 109 -1.85 3.13 6.85
N VAL A 110 -1.40 2.79 8.05
CA VAL A 110 -0.06 2.23 8.29
C VAL A 110 -0.24 0.78 8.71
N ILE A 111 0.33 -0.14 7.93
CA ILE A 111 0.27 -1.58 8.17
C ILE A 111 1.47 -1.98 9.04
N ARG A 112 1.21 -2.72 10.12
CA ARG A 112 2.26 -3.45 10.83
C ARG A 112 2.57 -4.70 10.00
N GLU A 113 3.74 -4.76 9.38
CA GLU A 113 4.20 -5.98 8.69
C GLU A 113 4.99 -6.86 9.64
N ASP A 114 4.41 -8.00 10.00
CA ASP A 114 5.00 -9.00 10.90
C ASP A 114 5.39 -10.30 10.19
N ARG A 115 5.04 -10.46 8.90
CA ARG A 115 5.32 -11.66 8.12
C ARG A 115 6.71 -11.66 7.52
N ILE A 116 7.19 -10.49 7.10
CA ILE A 116 8.51 -10.33 6.44
C ILE A 116 9.28 -9.15 7.03
N SER A 117 10.60 -9.27 7.05
CA SER A 117 11.49 -8.13 7.29
C SER A 117 11.58 -7.27 6.04
N LEU A 118 11.47 -5.95 6.18
CA LEU A 118 11.66 -5.01 5.07
C LEU A 118 13.15 -4.69 4.89
N ASP A 119 13.56 -4.57 3.64
CA ASP A 119 14.89 -4.06 3.31
C ASP A 119 14.93 -2.55 3.53
N ALA A 120 16.08 -2.05 3.96
CA ALA A 120 16.31 -0.63 4.00
C ALA A 120 16.19 -0.05 2.59
N SER A 121 15.37 0.99 2.44
CA SER A 121 15.21 1.73 1.20
C SER A 121 15.65 3.16 1.39
N PHE A 122 16.45 3.65 0.44
CA PHE A 122 16.82 5.06 0.34
C PHE A 122 15.97 5.79 -0.71
N GLU A 123 15.09 5.07 -1.40
CA GLU A 123 14.20 5.67 -2.39
C GLU A 123 13.12 6.50 -1.69
N GLN A 124 12.73 7.60 -2.33
CA GLN A 124 11.62 8.43 -1.93
C GLN A 124 10.68 8.64 -3.11
N LEU A 125 9.41 8.85 -2.80
CA LEU A 125 8.39 9.18 -3.78
C LEU A 125 7.54 10.33 -3.24
N HIS A 126 7.58 11.48 -3.91
CA HIS A 126 6.94 12.71 -3.43
C HIS A 126 7.38 13.10 -2.01
N GLY A 127 8.67 12.96 -1.73
CA GLY A 127 9.30 13.34 -0.47
C GLY A 127 9.28 12.27 0.61
N VAL A 128 8.34 11.31 0.60
CA VAL A 128 8.25 10.28 1.65
C VAL A 128 9.12 9.06 1.35
N PRO A 129 9.65 8.35 2.38
CA PRO A 129 10.36 7.08 2.20
C PRO A 129 9.50 6.06 1.46
N LEU A 130 10.05 5.38 0.47
CA LEU A 130 9.37 4.39 -0.35
C LEU A 130 9.88 2.99 -0.02
N ILE A 131 8.99 2.00 0.02
CA ILE A 131 9.36 0.60 0.23
C ILE A 131 10.29 0.09 -0.89
N ALA A 132 11.25 -0.79 -0.59
CA ALA A 132 12.10 -1.39 -1.61
C ALA A 132 11.28 -2.20 -2.62
N ARG A 133 11.72 -2.25 -3.89
CA ARG A 133 10.98 -2.96 -4.95
C ARG A 133 10.77 -4.45 -4.64
N ALA A 134 11.79 -5.12 -4.08
CA ALA A 134 11.66 -6.52 -3.68
C ALA A 134 10.53 -6.72 -2.66
N ASP A 135 10.43 -5.83 -1.68
CA ASP A 135 9.35 -5.88 -0.69
C ASP A 135 7.99 -5.49 -1.28
N ALA A 136 7.94 -4.59 -2.26
CA ALA A 136 6.70 -4.30 -3.00
C ALA A 136 6.18 -5.55 -3.73
N TYR A 137 7.08 -6.34 -4.36
CA TYR A 137 6.72 -7.64 -4.93
C TYR A 137 6.24 -8.60 -3.85
N ALA A 138 6.97 -8.73 -2.74
CA ALA A 138 6.63 -9.63 -1.65
C ALA A 138 5.25 -9.32 -1.06
N HIS A 139 4.97 -8.04 -0.74
CA HIS A 139 3.67 -7.60 -0.25
C HIS A 139 2.54 -7.90 -1.22
N LYS A 140 2.77 -7.74 -2.53
CA LYS A 140 1.75 -8.02 -3.53
C LYS A 140 1.47 -9.51 -3.68
N LEU A 141 2.50 -10.35 -3.61
CA LEU A 141 2.34 -11.80 -3.62
C LEU A 141 1.62 -12.31 -2.38
N LEU A 142 1.98 -11.82 -1.19
CA LEU A 142 1.31 -12.18 0.06
C LEU A 142 -0.14 -11.69 0.08
N ALA A 143 -0.39 -10.44 -0.29
CA ALA A 143 -1.75 -9.91 -0.39
C ALA A 143 -2.60 -10.70 -1.40
N ASN A 144 -2.03 -11.12 -2.53
CA ASN A 144 -2.71 -12.01 -3.47
C ASN A 144 -3.05 -13.34 -2.80
N SER A 145 -2.09 -14.00 -2.15
CA SER A 145 -2.31 -15.27 -1.45
C SER A 145 -3.44 -15.15 -0.41
N ASP A 146 -3.48 -14.05 0.35
CA ASP A 146 -4.49 -13.80 1.37
C ASP A 146 -5.92 -13.67 0.81
N ARG A 147 -6.09 -13.12 -0.41
CA ARG A 147 -7.42 -12.68 -0.87
C ARG A 147 -7.79 -13.03 -2.32
N TRP A 148 -6.99 -13.80 -3.05
CA TRP A 148 -7.25 -14.07 -4.46
C TRP A 148 -8.59 -14.80 -4.70
N GLY A 149 -9.08 -15.55 -3.72
CA GLY A 149 -10.40 -16.19 -3.76
C GLY A 149 -11.56 -15.20 -3.78
N ASP A 150 -11.37 -13.99 -3.25
CA ASP A 150 -12.41 -12.97 -3.16
C ASP A 150 -12.57 -12.22 -4.50
N ARG A 151 -13.70 -12.45 -5.19
CA ARG A 151 -14.00 -11.77 -6.45
C ARG A 151 -14.27 -10.27 -6.29
N SER A 152 -14.56 -9.79 -5.08
CA SER A 152 -14.81 -8.38 -4.80
C SER A 152 -13.53 -7.53 -4.97
N VAL A 153 -12.36 -8.14 -4.81
CA VAL A 153 -11.07 -7.44 -4.94
C VAL A 153 -10.66 -7.19 -6.39
N LEU A 154 -11.35 -7.82 -7.34
CA LEU A 154 -11.17 -7.68 -8.79
C LEU A 154 -9.73 -7.98 -9.26
N SER A 155 -9.05 -8.94 -8.63
CA SER A 155 -7.69 -9.38 -8.96
C SER A 155 -6.68 -8.22 -9.10
N ARG A 156 -6.85 -7.15 -8.32
CA ARG A 156 -5.97 -5.97 -8.36
C ARG A 156 -4.50 -6.31 -8.10
N ASP A 157 -4.21 -7.27 -7.21
CA ASP A 157 -2.84 -7.68 -6.95
C ASP A 157 -2.19 -8.38 -8.16
N ILE A 158 -2.95 -9.17 -8.91
CA ILE A 158 -2.48 -9.76 -10.17
C ILE A 158 -2.21 -8.69 -11.23
N ILE A 159 -3.08 -7.68 -11.33
CA ILE A 159 -2.88 -6.57 -12.28
C ILE A 159 -1.64 -5.75 -11.89
N ASP A 160 -1.48 -5.44 -10.61
CA ASP A 160 -0.29 -4.76 -10.09
C ASP A 160 0.96 -5.58 -10.39
N LEU A 161 0.98 -6.87 -10.07
CA LEU A 161 2.11 -7.78 -10.36
C LEU A 161 2.42 -7.85 -11.85
N ALA A 162 1.41 -7.92 -12.72
CA ALA A 162 1.63 -7.94 -14.17
C ALA A 162 2.29 -6.65 -14.67
N VAL A 163 1.87 -5.49 -14.16
CA VAL A 163 2.42 -4.19 -14.54
C VAL A 163 3.81 -3.98 -13.93
N MET A 164 4.02 -4.42 -12.69
CA MET A 164 5.34 -4.46 -12.05
C MET A 164 6.29 -5.33 -12.86
N VAL A 165 5.91 -6.56 -13.22
CA VAL A 165 6.77 -7.46 -14.02
C VAL A 165 7.12 -6.84 -15.38
N ARG A 166 6.13 -6.22 -16.04
CA ARG A 166 6.35 -5.53 -17.32
C ARG A 166 7.31 -4.33 -17.20
N SER A 167 7.32 -3.62 -16.08
CA SER A 167 8.01 -2.33 -15.94
C SER A 167 9.33 -2.40 -15.16
N TRP A 168 9.39 -3.27 -14.15
CA TRP A 168 10.53 -3.45 -13.25
C TRP A 168 11.28 -4.76 -13.50
N GLY A 169 10.72 -5.67 -14.32
CA GLY A 169 11.31 -6.98 -14.63
C GLY A 169 10.79 -8.10 -13.75
N HIS A 170 11.39 -9.28 -13.87
CA HIS A 170 10.97 -10.48 -13.13
C HIS A 170 10.98 -10.26 -11.60
N VAL A 171 10.16 -11.05 -10.90
CA VAL A 171 10.13 -11.06 -9.43
C VAL A 171 11.54 -11.35 -8.91
N PRO A 172 12.14 -10.47 -8.08
CA PRO A 172 13.48 -10.69 -7.54
C PRO A 172 13.50 -11.92 -6.62
N LEU A 173 14.61 -12.67 -6.63
CA LEU A 173 14.80 -13.83 -5.74
C LEU A 173 14.63 -13.47 -4.25
N ALA A 174 15.05 -12.26 -3.85
CA ALA A 174 14.85 -11.78 -2.48
C ALA A 174 13.36 -11.69 -2.11
N ALA A 175 12.50 -11.26 -3.02
CA ALA A 175 11.06 -11.22 -2.80
C ALA A 175 10.49 -12.64 -2.68
N GLU A 176 10.89 -13.55 -3.57
CA GLU A 176 10.48 -14.96 -3.52
C GLU A 176 10.89 -15.64 -2.21
N GLN A 177 12.10 -15.37 -1.74
CA GLN A 177 12.60 -15.90 -0.48
C GLN A 177 11.76 -15.40 0.70
N LYS A 178 11.52 -14.08 0.80
CA LYS A 178 10.68 -13.50 1.87
C LYS A 178 9.28 -14.10 1.90
N VAL A 179 8.66 -14.23 0.72
CA VAL A 179 7.32 -14.80 0.56
C VAL A 179 7.29 -16.28 0.96
N ARG A 180 8.31 -17.06 0.56
CA ARG A 180 8.45 -18.48 0.92
C ARG A 180 8.68 -18.67 2.41
N GLU A 181 9.51 -17.84 3.03
CA GLU A 181 9.76 -17.88 4.47
C GLU A 181 8.47 -17.60 5.27
N ALA A 182 7.65 -16.67 4.80
CA ALA A 182 6.38 -16.34 5.44
C ALA A 182 5.33 -17.46 5.27
N TYR A 183 5.05 -17.86 4.02
CA TYR A 183 3.84 -18.62 3.66
C TYR A 183 4.15 -19.97 2.96
N GLY A 184 5.41 -20.37 2.85
CA GLY A 184 5.83 -21.53 2.08
C GLY A 184 5.52 -21.37 0.59
N ASP A 185 5.09 -22.45 -0.06
CA ASP A 185 4.83 -22.45 -1.51
C ASP A 185 3.43 -21.93 -1.90
N ALA A 186 2.58 -21.59 -0.93
CA ALA A 186 1.21 -21.18 -1.20
C ALA A 186 1.12 -19.95 -2.13
N PRO A 187 1.88 -18.87 -1.93
CA PRO A 187 1.74 -17.66 -2.75
C PRO A 187 2.05 -17.87 -4.24
N THR A 188 2.99 -18.76 -4.56
CA THR A 188 3.29 -19.14 -5.95
C THR A 188 2.12 -19.89 -6.58
N LYS A 189 1.52 -20.85 -5.86
CA LYS A 189 0.36 -21.61 -6.35
C LYS A 189 -0.86 -20.69 -6.52
N ASP A 190 -1.11 -19.85 -5.53
CA ASP A 190 -2.20 -18.88 -5.53
C ASP A 190 -2.05 -17.85 -6.66
N PHE A 191 -0.82 -17.40 -6.93
CA PHE A 191 -0.53 -16.53 -8.08
C PHE A 191 -0.93 -17.18 -9.40
N VAL A 192 -0.55 -18.44 -9.63
CA VAL A 192 -0.90 -19.17 -10.86
C VAL A 192 -2.42 -19.32 -11.00
N LEU A 193 -3.11 -19.71 -9.94
CA LEU A 193 -4.57 -19.86 -9.95
C LEU A 193 -5.29 -18.53 -10.20
N ALA A 194 -4.83 -17.46 -9.53
CA ALA A 194 -5.41 -16.13 -9.67
C ALA A 194 -5.14 -15.52 -11.05
N ALA A 195 -3.92 -15.69 -11.59
CA ALA A 195 -3.57 -15.28 -12.94
C ALA A 195 -4.36 -16.06 -13.99
N GLY A 196 -4.45 -17.39 -13.85
CA GLY A 196 -5.28 -18.24 -14.71
C GLY A 196 -6.72 -17.75 -14.77
N ARG A 197 -7.33 -17.43 -13.63
CA ARG A 197 -8.69 -16.85 -13.60
C ARG A 197 -8.82 -15.57 -14.44
N VAL A 198 -7.84 -14.66 -14.38
CA VAL A 198 -7.87 -13.42 -15.17
C VAL A 198 -7.65 -13.71 -16.67
N VAL A 199 -6.87 -14.72 -17.02
CA VAL A 199 -6.59 -15.09 -18.41
C VAL A 199 -7.76 -15.85 -19.03
N ASP A 200 -8.38 -16.76 -18.28
CA ASP A 200 -9.35 -17.72 -18.81
C ASP A 200 -10.79 -17.18 -18.79
N ASP A 201 -11.15 -16.33 -17.82
CA ASP A 201 -12.49 -15.74 -17.72
C ASP A 201 -12.50 -14.31 -18.29
N GLU A 202 -12.83 -14.19 -19.58
CA GLU A 202 -12.89 -12.89 -20.29
C GLU A 202 -13.87 -11.91 -19.63
N ARG A 203 -15.02 -12.40 -19.16
CA ARG A 203 -16.03 -11.54 -18.52
C ARG A 203 -15.52 -10.99 -17.20
N TYR A 204 -14.88 -11.84 -16.39
CA TYR A 204 -14.24 -11.41 -15.16
C TYR A 204 -13.10 -10.44 -15.43
N ARG A 205 -12.22 -10.74 -16.39
CA ARG A 205 -11.15 -9.83 -16.81
C ARG A 205 -11.67 -8.46 -17.19
N LYS A 206 -12.73 -8.38 -18.00
CA LYS A 206 -13.39 -7.10 -18.35
C LYS A 206 -13.86 -6.35 -17.10
N ASN A 207 -14.44 -7.05 -16.13
CA ASN A 207 -14.86 -6.42 -14.86
C ASN A 207 -13.66 -5.86 -14.08
N CYS A 208 -12.51 -6.52 -14.09
CA CYS A 208 -11.32 -6.05 -13.39
C CYS A 208 -10.83 -4.67 -13.87
N PHE A 209 -11.07 -4.33 -15.14
CA PHE A 209 -10.66 -3.04 -15.72
C PHE A 209 -11.77 -1.97 -15.72
N THR A 210 -13.02 -2.37 -15.56
CA THR A 210 -14.19 -1.47 -15.70
C THR A 210 -14.87 -1.16 -14.38
N LYS A 211 -14.80 -2.06 -13.39
CA LYS A 211 -15.40 -1.85 -12.08
C LYS A 211 -14.36 -1.36 -11.08
N HIS A 212 -14.82 -0.49 -10.19
CA HIS A 212 -14.08 -0.20 -8.96
C HIS A 212 -14.69 -1.00 -7.82
N PRO A 213 -13.87 -1.52 -6.90
CA PRO A 213 -14.36 -2.21 -5.72
C PRO A 213 -15.27 -1.26 -4.93
N HIS A 214 -16.40 -1.78 -4.47
CA HIS A 214 -17.20 -1.08 -3.48
C HIS A 214 -16.41 -1.07 -2.16
N LYS A 215 -16.22 0.12 -1.61
CA LYS A 215 -15.39 0.41 -0.43
C LYS A 215 -16.14 0.24 0.88
#